data_AF-A0A951A313-F1
#
_entry.id   AF-A0A951A313-F1
#
_cell.length_a   1.000
_cell.length_b   1.000
_cell.length_c   1.000
_cell.angle_alpha   90.00
_cell.angle_beta   90.00
_cell.angle_gamma   90.00
#
_symmetry.space_group_name_H-M   'P 1'
#
loop_
_entity.id
_entity.type
_entity.pdbx_description
1 polymer ?
#
loop_
_entity_poly.entity_id
_entity_poly.type
_entity_poly.pdbx_seq_one_letter_code
_entity_poly.pdbx_strand_id
1 'polypeptide(L)'
;MISERKLNETKKVAIVVHDLVMTALAVYAALELRFDEARLAGFLDHLPIILAITLPCAALIYWASNLYQSKWRFASIPDLVNIVRAASFLALGFLVVDYILLSPQALGHFYFGKAFVI
;
A
#
# COMPACT_ATOMS: atom_id res chain seq x y z
N MET A 1 19.57 -17.74 -26.09
CA MET A 1 18.09 -17.61 -25.95
C MET A 1 17.60 -17.88 -24.51
N ILE A 2 18.08 -18.91 -23.80
CA ILE A 2 17.66 -19.23 -22.41
C ILE A 2 18.10 -18.18 -21.38
N SER A 3 19.30 -17.61 -21.54
CA SER A 3 19.87 -16.59 -20.63
C SER A 3 19.02 -15.30 -20.55
N GLU A 4 18.63 -14.76 -21.70
CA GLU A 4 17.80 -13.54 -21.82
C GLU A 4 16.44 -13.68 -21.12
N ARG A 5 15.81 -14.85 -21.22
CA ARG A 5 14.53 -15.12 -20.57
C ARG A 5 14.67 -15.12 -19.04
N LYS A 6 15.72 -15.77 -18.51
CA LYS A 6 15.99 -15.79 -17.07
C LYS A 6 16.25 -14.38 -16.52
N LEU A 7 17.05 -13.57 -17.21
CA LEU A 7 17.36 -12.21 -16.79
C LEU A 7 16.09 -11.34 -16.68
N ASN A 8 15.16 -11.47 -17.63
CA ASN A 8 13.92 -10.71 -17.62
C ASN A 8 12.99 -11.13 -16.48
N GLU A 9 12.93 -12.42 -16.15
CA GLU A 9 12.15 -12.90 -15.00
C GLU A 9 12.76 -12.43 -13.67
N THR A 10 14.09 -12.48 -13.51
CA THR A 10 14.75 -11.93 -12.31
C THR A 10 14.49 -10.44 -12.12
N LYS A 11 14.53 -9.66 -13.21
CA LYS A 11 14.21 -8.22 -13.16
C LYS A 11 12.79 -7.98 -12.71
N LYS A 12 11.81 -8.68 -13.27
CA LYS A 12 10.40 -8.56 -12.87
C LYS A 12 10.20 -8.88 -11.39
N VAL A 13 10.80 -9.97 -10.92
CA VAL A 13 10.73 -10.35 -9.49
C VAL A 13 11.32 -9.24 -8.61
N ALA A 14 12.48 -8.69 -8.98
CA ALA A 14 13.09 -7.60 -8.22
C ALA A 14 12.20 -6.35 -8.15
N ILE A 15 11.52 -6.01 -9.25
CA ILE A 15 10.56 -4.89 -9.29
C ILE A 15 9.37 -5.15 -8.38
N VAL A 16 8.74 -6.33 -8.48
CA VAL A 16 7.59 -6.70 -7.63
C VAL A 16 7.98 -6.66 -6.16
N VAL A 17 9.14 -7.23 -5.81
CA VAL A 17 9.65 -7.21 -4.43
C VAL A 17 9.91 -5.78 -3.96
N HIS A 18 10.52 -4.94 -4.80
CA HIS A 18 10.74 -3.53 -4.48
C HIS A 18 9.43 -2.79 -4.21
N ASP A 19 8.42 -2.93 -5.08
CA ASP A 19 7.13 -2.25 -4.93
C ASP A 19 6.40 -2.69 -3.65
N LEU A 20 6.49 -3.97 -3.28
CA LEU A 20 5.92 -4.48 -2.02
C LEU A 20 6.69 -3.96 -0.79
N VAL A 21 8.02 -3.87 -0.86
CA VAL A 21 8.83 -3.26 0.21
C VAL A 21 8.48 -1.79 0.37
N MET A 22 8.36 -1.04 -0.73
CA MET A 22 7.96 0.36 -0.69
C MET A 22 6.54 0.54 -0.15
N THR A 23 5.64 -0.40 -0.44
CA THR A 23 4.28 -0.41 0.15
C THR A 23 4.35 -0.61 1.66
N ALA A 24 5.16 -1.56 2.15
CA ALA A 24 5.33 -1.78 3.59
C ALA A 24 5.91 -0.54 4.30
N LEU A 25 6.92 0.09 3.69
CA LEU A 25 7.51 1.33 4.21
C LEU A 25 6.50 2.48 4.21
N ALA A 26 5.68 2.60 3.18
CA ALA A 26 4.63 3.61 3.11
C ALA A 26 3.57 3.41 4.20
N VAL A 27 3.18 2.15 4.49
CA VAL A 27 2.26 1.83 5.60
C VAL A 27 2.88 2.22 6.94
N TYR A 28 4.14 1.85 7.18
CA TYR A 28 4.84 2.22 8.40
C TYR A 28 4.92 3.75 8.57
N ALA A 29 5.35 4.47 7.53
CA ALA A 29 5.41 5.92 7.54
C ALA A 29 4.02 6.55 7.74
N ALA A 30 2.97 5.97 7.19
CA ALA A 30 1.61 6.44 7.41
C ALA A 30 1.16 6.28 8.87
N LEU A 31 1.57 5.22 9.56
CA LEU A 31 1.28 5.03 11.00
C LEU A 31 2.04 6.05 11.86
N GLU A 32 3.32 6.29 11.56
CA GLU A 32 4.14 7.32 12.21
C GLU A 32 3.52 8.71 12.06
N LEU A 33 3.04 9.07 10.87
CA LEU A 33 2.39 10.36 10.62
C LEU A 33 0.99 10.47 11.25
N ARG A 34 0.35 9.34 11.56
CA ARG A 34 -1.04 9.27 12.03
C ARG A 34 -1.16 9.32 13.55
N PHE A 35 -0.21 8.76 14.27
CA PHE A 35 -0.34 8.52 15.70
C PHE A 35 0.81 9.16 16.50
N ASP A 36 0.49 9.72 17.67
CA ASP A 36 1.50 10.11 18.65
C ASP A 36 2.20 8.87 19.25
N GLU A 37 3.40 9.05 19.79
CA GLU A 37 4.31 7.98 20.26
C GLU A 37 3.63 6.92 21.14
N ALA A 38 2.76 7.33 22.06
CA ALA A 38 2.08 6.41 22.97
C ALA A 38 1.07 5.48 22.27
N ARG A 39 0.41 5.94 21.20
CA ARG A 39 -0.55 5.13 20.43
C ARG A 39 0.15 4.33 19.34
N LEU A 40 1.23 4.88 18.78
CA LEU A 40 2.04 4.22 17.76
C LEU A 40 2.56 2.86 18.24
N ALA A 41 3.11 2.80 19.47
CA ALA A 41 3.65 1.57 20.03
C ALA A 41 2.63 0.40 20.02
N GLY A 42 1.38 0.65 20.38
CA GLY A 42 0.33 -0.37 20.35
C GLY A 42 -0.07 -0.80 18.93
N PHE A 43 0.04 0.08 17.94
CA PHE A 43 -0.23 -0.27 16.55
C PHE A 43 0.94 -0.99 15.87
N LEU A 44 2.18 -0.74 16.30
CA LEU A 44 3.36 -1.43 15.79
C LEU A 44 3.32 -2.95 16.09
N ASP A 45 2.74 -3.35 17.22
CA ASP A 45 2.49 -4.78 17.53
C ASP A 45 1.55 -5.44 16.52
N HIS A 46 0.64 -4.66 15.93
CA HIS A 46 -0.29 -5.13 14.89
C HIS A 46 0.26 -4.98 13.47
N LEU A 47 1.42 -4.34 13.29
CA LEU A 47 2.03 -4.12 11.99
C LEU A 47 2.19 -5.40 11.16
N PRO A 48 2.61 -6.57 11.71
CA PRO A 48 2.71 -7.79 10.92
C PRO A 48 1.37 -8.24 10.33
N ILE A 49 0.28 -8.11 11.09
CA ILE A 49 -1.08 -8.47 10.64
C ILE A 49 -1.57 -7.49 9.58
N ILE A 50 -1.34 -6.19 9.81
CA ILE A 50 -1.66 -5.14 8.83
C ILE A 50 -0.94 -5.44 7.52
N LEU A 51 0.37 -5.68 7.55
CA LEU A 51 1.16 -6.00 6.35
C LEU A 51 0.72 -7.31 5.68
N ALA A 52 0.37 -8.34 6.47
CA ALA A 52 -0.11 -9.62 5.95
C ALA A 52 -1.41 -9.50 5.13
N ILE A 53 -2.23 -8.49 5.41
CA ILE A 53 -3.45 -8.19 4.63
C ILE A 53 -3.14 -7.20 3.49
N THR A 54 -2.34 -6.19 3.80
CA THR A 54 -2.08 -5.06 2.89
C THR A 54 -1.24 -5.48 1.69
N LEU A 55 -0.19 -6.27 1.90
CA LEU A 55 0.74 -6.64 0.83
C LEU A 55 0.08 -7.55 -0.23
N PRO A 56 -0.72 -8.57 0.11
CA PRO A 56 -1.48 -9.32 -0.89
C PRO A 56 -2.48 -8.47 -1.67
N CYS A 57 -3.18 -7.55 -1.00
CA CYS A 57 -4.09 -6.62 -1.67
C CYS A 57 -3.34 -5.70 -2.64
N ALA A 58 -2.20 -5.15 -2.23
CA ALA A 58 -1.35 -4.33 -3.09
C ALA A 58 -0.84 -5.14 -4.29
N ALA A 59 -0.33 -6.35 -4.06
CA ALA A 59 0.11 -7.24 -5.13
C ALA A 59 -1.00 -7.52 -6.16
N LEU A 60 -2.23 -7.77 -5.69
CA LEU A 60 -3.39 -8.01 -6.54
C LEU A 60 -3.78 -6.77 -7.35
N ILE A 61 -3.75 -5.59 -6.74
CA ILE A 61 -4.05 -4.31 -7.41
C ILE A 61 -2.99 -3.98 -8.46
N TYR A 62 -1.70 -4.19 -8.15
CA TYR A 62 -0.60 -3.96 -9.09
C TYR A 62 -0.67 -4.92 -10.28
N TRP A 63 -1.01 -6.18 -10.01
CA TRP A 63 -1.24 -7.17 -11.05
C TRP A 63 -2.44 -6.82 -11.94
N ALA A 64 -3.59 -6.51 -11.35
CA ALA A 64 -4.80 -6.10 -12.08
C ALA A 64 -4.58 -4.79 -12.87
N SER A 65 -3.68 -3.94 -12.39
CA SER A 65 -3.31 -2.69 -13.06
C SER A 65 -2.26 -2.87 -14.17
N ASN A 66 -1.76 -4.09 -14.39
CA ASN A 66 -0.75 -4.41 -15.40
C ASN A 66 0.58 -3.64 -15.26
N LEU A 67 0.99 -3.26 -14.04
CA LEU A 67 2.21 -2.47 -13.80
C LEU A 67 3.48 -3.14 -14.35
N TYR A 68 3.53 -4.47 -14.32
CA TYR A 68 4.74 -5.23 -14.64
C TYR A 68 4.87 -5.62 -16.13
N GLN A 69 3.94 -5.19 -16.98
CA GLN A 69 4.00 -5.47 -18.43
C GLN A 69 4.86 -4.46 -19.21
N SER A 70 5.13 -3.28 -18.63
CA SER A 70 5.85 -2.23 -19.33
C SER A 70 7.33 -2.58 -19.52
N LYS A 71 7.82 -2.36 -20.74
CA LYS A 71 9.24 -2.45 -21.04
C LYS A 71 9.86 -1.15 -20.52
N TRP A 72 10.73 -1.26 -19.50
CA TRP A 72 11.47 -0.18 -18.81
C TRP A 72 12.33 0.74 -19.68
N ARG A 73 12.17 0.69 -21.01
CA ARG A 73 12.86 1.55 -21.96
C ARG A 73 12.22 2.94 -22.02
N PHE A 74 10.89 3.04 -21.91
CA PHE A 74 10.13 4.30 -21.83
C PHE A 74 8.79 4.07 -21.13
N ALA A 75 8.46 4.89 -20.13
CA ALA A 75 7.11 4.91 -19.55
C ALA A 75 6.14 5.53 -20.56
N SER A 76 5.23 4.73 -21.10
CA SER A 76 4.22 5.20 -22.05
C SER A 76 3.06 5.91 -21.33
N ILE A 77 2.26 6.71 -22.05
CA ILE A 77 1.04 7.32 -21.47
C ILE A 77 0.10 6.25 -20.87
N PRO A 78 -0.14 5.09 -21.52
CA PRO A 78 -0.88 3.99 -20.91
C PRO A 78 -0.27 3.49 -19.59
N ASP A 79 1.05 3.47 -19.46
CA ASP A 79 1.72 3.04 -18.22
C ASP A 79 1.48 4.03 -17.08
N LEU A 80 1.50 5.33 -17.37
CA LEU A 80 1.17 6.36 -16.39
C LEU A 80 -0.27 6.21 -15.88
N VAL A 81 -1.21 5.94 -16.78
CA VAL A 81 -2.62 5.69 -16.40
C VAL A 81 -2.73 4.44 -15.53
N ASN A 82 -1.99 3.37 -15.85
CA ASN A 82 -1.96 2.15 -15.04
C ASN A 82 -1.40 2.40 -13.63
N ILE A 83 -0.35 3.21 -13.50
CA ILE A 83 0.21 3.62 -12.20
C ILE A 83 -0.80 4.44 -11.40
N VAL A 84 -1.39 5.48 -12.01
CA VAL A 84 -2.40 6.32 -11.35
C VAL A 84 -3.60 5.48 -10.89
N ARG A 85 -4.07 4.57 -11.75
CA ARG A 85 -5.16 3.64 -11.42
C ARG A 85 -4.81 2.74 -10.24
N ALA A 86 -3.63 2.13 -10.25
CA ALA A 86 -3.16 1.27 -9.15
C ALA A 86 -3.07 2.03 -7.83
N ALA A 87 -2.42 3.21 -7.85
CA ALA A 87 -2.26 4.06 -6.68
C ALA A 87 -3.62 4.53 -6.14
N SER A 88 -4.54 4.92 -7.03
CA SER A 88 -5.88 5.37 -6.67
C SER A 88 -6.69 4.26 -6.01
N PHE A 89 -6.70 3.04 -6.60
CA PHE A 89 -7.42 1.91 -6.01
C PHE A 89 -6.85 1.48 -4.67
N LEU A 90 -5.53 1.49 -4.53
CA LEU A 90 -4.88 1.15 -3.27
C LEU A 90 -5.22 2.18 -2.18
N ALA A 91 -5.11 3.47 -2.51
CA ALA A 91 -5.44 4.57 -1.59
C ALA A 91 -6.92 4.56 -1.20
N LEU A 92 -7.83 4.36 -2.15
CA LEU A 92 -9.27 4.22 -1.90
C LEU A 92 -9.57 3.00 -1.02
N GLY A 93 -8.93 1.86 -1.30
CA GLY A 93 -9.07 0.66 -0.48
C GLY A 93 -8.67 0.91 0.97
N PHE A 94 -7.51 1.55 1.20
CA PHE A 94 -7.09 1.93 2.55
C PHE A 94 -8.02 2.93 3.20
N LEU A 95 -8.49 3.94 2.46
CA LEU A 95 -9.44 4.92 2.97
C LEU A 95 -10.76 4.27 3.41
N VAL A 96 -11.28 3.32 2.62
CA VAL A 96 -12.51 2.59 2.96
C VAL A 96 -12.30 1.68 4.15
N VAL A 97 -11.19 0.94 4.20
CA VAL A 97 -10.85 0.09 5.34
C VAL A 97 -10.70 0.92 6.61
N ASP A 98 -9.99 2.03 6.53
CA ASP A 98 -9.83 2.98 7.63
C ASP A 98 -11.17 3.56 8.07
N TYR A 99 -11.98 4.04 7.13
CA TYR A 99 -13.28 4.61 7.46
C TYR A 99 -14.23 3.55 8.04
N ILE A 100 -14.30 2.34 7.48
CA ILE A 100 -15.25 1.33 7.96
C ILE A 100 -14.78 0.73 9.29
N LEU A 101 -13.50 0.40 9.44
CA LEU A 101 -12.97 -0.26 10.64
C LEU A 101 -12.65 0.70 11.78
N LEU A 102 -12.27 1.95 11.46
CA LEU A 102 -11.82 2.95 12.42
C LEU A 102 -12.77 4.16 12.48
N SER A 103 -13.92 4.16 11.78
CA SER A 103 -14.93 5.20 12.01
C SER A 103 -15.45 5.11 13.45
N PRO A 104 -15.72 6.27 14.08
CA PRO A 104 -16.21 6.38 15.46
C PRO A 104 -17.50 5.64 15.76
N GLN A 105 -18.20 5.18 14.72
CA GLN A 105 -19.52 4.57 14.84
C GLN A 105 -19.41 3.16 15.44
N ALA A 106 -18.23 2.53 15.40
CA ALA A 106 -17.98 1.23 16.04
C ALA A 106 -17.41 1.33 17.48
N LEU A 107 -16.72 2.42 17.87
CA LEU A 107 -16.00 2.50 19.17
C LEU A 107 -15.92 3.91 19.82
N GLY A 108 -16.69 4.90 19.36
CA GLY A 108 -16.89 6.18 20.06
C GLY A 108 -15.84 7.26 19.81
N HIS A 109 -16.35 8.48 19.51
CA HIS A 109 -15.70 9.79 19.70
C HIS A 109 -14.49 10.23 18.84
N PHE A 110 -14.45 9.96 17.52
CA PHE A 110 -13.42 10.55 16.63
C PHE A 110 -13.95 11.15 15.33
N TYR A 111 -14.58 12.31 15.38
CA TYR A 111 -14.78 13.11 14.16
C TYR A 111 -13.57 14.01 13.95
N PHE A 112 -12.78 13.73 12.90
CA PHE A 112 -11.92 14.71 12.23
C PHE A 112 -11.05 15.58 13.18
N GLY A 113 -10.11 14.97 13.90
CA GLY A 113 -9.02 15.69 14.55
C GLY A 113 -9.37 16.51 15.80
N LYS A 114 -10.53 16.32 16.44
CA LYS A 114 -10.78 16.85 17.80
C LYS A 114 -11.25 15.74 18.74
N ALA A 115 -10.38 15.40 19.69
CA ALA A 115 -10.78 14.71 20.92
C ALA A 115 -11.39 15.76 21.87
N PHE A 116 -12.60 15.51 22.37
CA PHE A 116 -13.07 16.25 23.54
C PHE A 116 -12.30 15.76 24.75
N VAL A 117 -11.55 16.67 25.36
CA VAL A 117 -11.18 16.58 26.77
C VAL A 117 -12.49 16.67 27.56
N ILE A 118 -12.80 15.62 28.32
CA ILE A 118 -13.60 15.74 29.54
C ILE A 118 -12.62 15.64 30.69
#